data_AF-A0A841ECF6-F1
#
_entry.id   AF-A0A841ECF6-F1
#
_cell.length_a   1.000
_cell.length_b   1.000
_cell.length_c   1.000
_cell.angle_alpha   90.00
_cell.angle_beta   90.00
_cell.angle_gamma   90.00
#
_symmetry.space_group_name_H-M   'P 1'
#
loop_
_entity.id
_entity.type
_entity.pdbx_description
1 polymer ?
#
loop_
_entity_poly.entity_id
_entity_poly.type
_entity_poly.pdbx_seq_one_letter_code
_entity_poly.pdbx_strand_id
1 'polypeptide(L)'
;MSTHTATASPEALRAEMVARIRATGHAYRDEVEQVLLDTPRHAFVPNAGPADAYDPYQAVVTHRFEDGRSLSCASAPWLVAAMLDQLDVRPGQRILEIGAGTGYNACLLAQLTGRADLVTTVDIDTDVTRHAAEALSATGYGGVHVITGDGALGYPDHAPYDRIIVTVSPWDIPPAWRKQLAPGGRLVAPLRWRGQGRSAALTDRDGVLVSDSLHLCGFVYLLGEDDGELAGPITDDERVTLHSDRDQDIDIAALRGLLDQPRVTAWSGVTLARNESHDGIWLRLTTTDTRVCRLKVLPDVPPEVCDPVPGWWRLALADSDTLAYLTVRRVDSGGEVHAELGAIGHGPAAPELTEYLCQQVRAWAPGREQDTPTLRVYPAGTPASELTGPVIDKAHSRFVLTYDHRSPALGEG
;
A
#
# COMPACT_ATOMS: atom_id res chain seq x y z
N MET A 1 27.02 33.90 -24.52
CA MET A 1 25.67 34.09 -23.94
C MET A 1 25.29 32.79 -23.27
N SER A 2 25.52 32.68 -21.97
CA SER A 2 25.12 31.50 -21.20
C SER A 2 23.60 31.54 -21.06
N THR A 3 22.92 30.55 -21.63
CA THR A 3 21.49 30.32 -21.44
C THR A 3 21.27 29.96 -19.97
N HIS A 4 20.84 30.94 -19.18
CA HIS A 4 20.29 30.73 -17.85
C HIS A 4 18.95 30.01 -18.05
N THR A 5 18.92 28.69 -17.86
CA THR A 5 17.67 27.95 -17.72
C THR A 5 17.00 28.50 -16.46
N ALA A 6 15.97 29.33 -16.62
CA ALA A 6 15.23 29.89 -15.50
C ALA A 6 14.67 28.73 -14.68
N THR A 7 15.05 28.64 -13.40
CA THR A 7 14.51 27.67 -12.46
C THR A 7 13.02 27.97 -12.30
N ALA A 8 12.16 26.98 -12.56
CA ALA A 8 10.71 27.16 -12.45
C ALA A 8 10.31 27.61 -11.03
N SER A 9 9.33 28.51 -10.91
CA SER A 9 8.87 28.97 -9.59
C SER A 9 8.15 27.83 -8.83
N PRO A 10 8.12 27.87 -7.48
CA PRO A 10 7.39 26.90 -6.69
C PRO A 10 5.91 26.74 -7.09
N GLU A 11 5.26 27.81 -7.52
CA GLU A 11 3.87 27.79 -7.99
C GLU A 11 3.72 27.05 -9.33
N ALA A 12 4.66 27.27 -10.26
CA ALA A 12 4.67 26.57 -11.54
C ALA A 12 4.93 25.07 -11.36
N LEU A 13 5.90 24.71 -10.51
CA LEU A 13 6.20 23.31 -10.16
C LEU A 13 5.00 22.63 -9.49
N ARG A 14 4.31 23.33 -8.58
CA ARG A 14 3.09 22.83 -7.95
C ARG A 14 1.97 22.58 -8.95
N ALA A 15 1.72 23.52 -9.86
CA ALA A 15 0.70 23.36 -10.90
C ALA A 15 1.01 22.18 -11.84
N GLU A 16 2.27 22.03 -12.24
CA GLU A 16 2.73 20.90 -13.06
C GLU A 16 2.57 19.56 -12.31
N MET A 17 2.95 19.51 -11.04
CA MET A 17 2.77 18.34 -10.17
C MET A 17 1.30 17.92 -10.14
N VAL A 18 0.37 18.85 -9.88
CA VAL A 18 -1.07 18.55 -9.81
C VAL A 18 -1.60 18.08 -11.17
N ALA A 19 -1.21 18.75 -12.27
CA ALA A 19 -1.61 18.33 -13.61
C ALA A 19 -1.15 16.90 -13.95
N ARG A 20 0.07 16.52 -13.55
CA ARG A 20 0.61 15.17 -13.73
C ARG A 20 -0.15 14.13 -12.90
N ILE A 21 -0.46 14.44 -11.63
CA ILE A 21 -1.28 13.58 -10.76
C ILE A 21 -2.67 13.35 -11.40
N ARG A 22 -3.31 14.41 -11.90
CA ARG A 22 -4.61 14.33 -12.56
C ARG A 22 -4.60 13.51 -13.84
N ALA A 23 -3.56 13.66 -14.66
CA ALA A 23 -3.39 12.87 -15.87
C ALA A 23 -3.26 11.36 -15.59
N THR A 24 -2.84 10.96 -14.38
CA THR A 24 -2.77 9.56 -13.93
C THR A 24 -4.02 9.05 -13.22
N GLY A 25 -5.10 9.85 -13.17
CA GLY A 25 -6.38 9.44 -12.59
C GLY A 25 -6.52 9.64 -11.07
N HIS A 26 -5.68 10.47 -10.47
CA HIS A 26 -5.72 10.86 -9.06
C HIS A 26 -6.02 12.36 -8.92
N ALA A 27 -6.38 12.84 -7.72
CA ALA A 27 -6.99 14.15 -7.55
C ALA A 27 -8.18 14.36 -8.52
N TYR A 28 -9.00 13.32 -8.69
CA TYR A 28 -10.12 13.39 -9.63
C TYR A 28 -11.29 14.21 -9.07
N ARG A 29 -11.30 14.45 -7.75
CA ARG A 29 -12.22 15.38 -7.10
C ARG A 29 -11.67 16.80 -7.17
N ASP A 30 -12.49 17.72 -7.64
CA ASP A 30 -12.10 19.13 -7.80
C ASP A 30 -11.65 19.74 -6.47
N GLU A 31 -12.25 19.34 -5.33
CA GLU A 31 -11.83 19.82 -4.02
C GLU A 31 -10.43 19.33 -3.64
N VAL A 32 -10.07 18.09 -3.99
CA VAL A 32 -8.73 17.52 -3.73
C VAL A 32 -7.69 18.19 -4.60
N GLU A 33 -7.98 18.38 -5.89
CA GLU A 33 -7.12 19.13 -6.81
C GLU A 33 -6.87 20.55 -6.27
N GLN A 34 -7.92 21.25 -5.85
CA GLN A 34 -7.84 22.63 -5.40
C GLN A 34 -6.95 22.78 -4.15
N VAL A 35 -7.13 21.94 -3.13
CA VAL A 35 -6.29 22.03 -1.92
C VAL A 35 -4.82 21.70 -2.21
N LEU A 36 -4.53 20.82 -3.19
CA LEU A 36 -3.14 20.58 -3.63
C LEU A 36 -2.55 21.80 -4.35
N LEU A 37 -3.34 22.52 -5.15
CA LEU A 37 -2.94 23.77 -5.81
C LEU A 37 -2.73 24.92 -4.82
N ASP A 38 -3.51 24.97 -3.76
CA ASP A 38 -3.45 26.07 -2.80
C ASP A 38 -2.30 25.89 -1.79
N THR A 39 -1.97 24.64 -1.45
CA THR A 39 -1.02 24.35 -0.37
C THR A 39 0.43 24.40 -0.84
N PRO A 40 1.30 25.26 -0.27
CA PRO A 40 2.71 25.31 -0.63
C PRO A 40 3.48 24.15 0.00
N ARG A 41 3.50 22.98 -0.64
CA ARG A 41 4.12 21.75 -0.10
C ARG A 41 5.56 21.95 0.37
N HIS A 42 6.35 22.76 -0.34
CA HIS A 42 7.74 23.08 0.04
C HIS A 42 7.87 23.71 1.44
N ALA A 43 6.84 24.39 1.96
CA ALA A 43 6.84 24.93 3.32
C ALA A 43 6.82 23.83 4.41
N PHE A 44 6.38 22.62 4.07
CA PHE A 44 6.33 21.47 4.97
C PHE A 44 7.55 20.54 4.82
N VAL A 45 8.43 20.80 3.86
CA VAL A 45 9.68 20.05 3.65
C VAL A 45 10.85 21.02 3.43
N PRO A 46 11.19 21.86 4.42
CA PRO A 46 12.11 22.99 4.25
C PRO A 46 13.54 22.59 3.83
N ASN A 47 13.92 21.33 4.06
CA ASN A 47 15.24 20.80 3.69
C ASN A 47 15.30 20.20 2.28
N ALA A 48 14.17 20.12 1.56
CA ALA A 48 14.11 19.65 0.19
C ALA A 48 14.09 20.82 -0.79
N GLY A 49 14.75 20.65 -1.95
CA GLY A 49 14.64 21.62 -3.04
C GLY A 49 13.21 21.67 -3.58
N PRO A 50 12.74 22.79 -4.17
CA PRO A 50 11.39 22.88 -4.74
C PRO A 50 11.09 21.79 -5.78
N ALA A 51 12.08 21.39 -6.58
CA ALA A 51 11.92 20.31 -7.57
C ALA A 51 11.60 18.96 -6.89
N ASP A 52 12.29 18.64 -5.79
CA ASP A 52 12.05 17.40 -5.04
C ASP A 52 10.72 17.47 -4.27
N ALA A 53 10.39 18.63 -3.71
CA ALA A 53 9.14 18.85 -2.99
C ALA A 53 7.90 18.65 -3.88
N TYR A 54 8.03 18.94 -5.17
CA TYR A 54 6.95 18.86 -6.17
C TYR A 54 7.14 17.74 -7.20
N ASP A 55 8.08 16.80 -7.00
CA ASP A 55 8.08 15.57 -7.78
C ASP A 55 6.82 14.76 -7.40
N PRO A 56 5.90 14.49 -8.34
CA PRO A 56 4.63 13.87 -7.99
C PRO A 56 4.78 12.43 -7.51
N TYR A 57 5.89 11.75 -7.83
CA TYR A 57 6.10 10.32 -7.62
C TYR A 57 7.11 9.97 -6.52
N GLN A 58 7.82 10.96 -6.00
CA GLN A 58 8.84 10.76 -4.96
C GLN A 58 8.37 11.21 -3.59
N ALA A 59 8.64 10.38 -2.58
CA ALA A 59 8.53 10.78 -1.19
C ALA A 59 9.79 11.52 -0.76
N VAL A 60 9.64 12.48 0.16
CA VAL A 60 10.76 13.20 0.76
C VAL A 60 11.00 12.63 2.16
N VAL A 61 12.13 11.97 2.38
CA VAL A 61 12.53 11.50 3.71
C VAL A 61 12.91 12.70 4.57
N THR A 62 12.27 12.86 5.73
CA THR A 62 12.49 14.01 6.63
C THR A 62 13.25 13.63 7.89
N HIS A 63 13.04 12.41 8.39
CA HIS A 63 13.78 11.87 9.54
C HIS A 63 14.18 10.42 9.30
N ARG A 64 15.31 10.01 9.88
CA ARG A 64 15.81 8.63 9.86
C ARG A 64 16.08 8.16 11.28
N PHE A 65 15.90 6.87 11.52
CA PHE A 65 16.45 6.18 12.68
C PHE A 65 17.99 6.18 12.62
N GLU A 66 18.65 5.93 13.75
CA GLU A 66 20.13 5.80 13.82
C GLU A 66 20.68 4.70 12.89
N ASP A 67 19.87 3.67 12.60
CA ASP A 67 20.20 2.58 11.68
C ASP A 67 19.97 2.92 10.18
N GLY A 68 19.59 4.17 9.88
CA GLY A 68 19.38 4.67 8.53
C GLY A 68 18.00 4.39 7.92
N ARG A 69 17.13 3.60 8.58
CA ARG A 69 15.74 3.42 8.17
C ARG A 69 14.99 4.76 8.25
N SER A 70 14.05 4.98 7.33
CA SER A 70 13.24 6.19 7.37
C SER A 70 12.28 6.15 8.56
N LEU A 71 12.38 7.15 9.45
CA LEU A 71 11.48 7.35 10.58
C LEU A 71 10.24 8.13 10.15
N SER A 72 10.43 9.17 9.33
CA SER A 72 9.33 10.00 8.81
C SER A 72 9.62 10.42 7.37
N CYS A 73 8.57 10.39 6.55
CA CYS A 73 8.61 10.78 5.15
C CYS A 73 7.37 11.62 4.82
N ALA A 74 7.55 12.70 4.06
CA ALA A 74 6.42 13.28 3.34
C ALA A 74 6.09 12.37 2.15
N SER A 75 4.94 11.68 2.23
CA SER A 75 4.45 10.75 1.20
C SER A 75 4.43 11.39 -0.18
N ALA A 76 4.64 10.58 -1.22
CA ALA A 76 4.61 11.04 -2.60
C ALA A 76 3.28 11.76 -2.90
N PRO A 77 3.29 12.93 -3.56
CA PRO A 77 2.09 13.72 -3.80
C PRO A 77 0.93 12.97 -4.47
N TRP A 78 1.21 12.10 -5.44
CA TRP A 78 0.17 11.28 -6.09
C TRP A 78 -0.59 10.39 -5.11
N LEU A 79 0.11 9.85 -4.12
CA LEU A 79 -0.45 8.92 -3.13
C LEU A 79 -1.27 9.68 -2.08
N VAL A 80 -0.81 10.88 -1.68
CA VAL A 80 -1.61 11.80 -0.85
C VAL A 80 -2.92 12.12 -1.57
N ALA A 81 -2.86 12.51 -2.84
CA ALA A 81 -4.05 12.80 -3.64
C ALA A 81 -5.00 11.59 -3.74
N ALA A 82 -4.47 10.40 -4.05
CA ALA A 82 -5.25 9.18 -4.15
C ALA A 82 -5.96 8.83 -2.82
N MET A 83 -5.29 9.00 -1.69
CA MET A 83 -5.86 8.72 -0.38
C MET A 83 -6.89 9.76 0.06
N LEU A 84 -6.70 11.03 -0.30
CA LEU A 84 -7.71 12.08 -0.05
C LEU A 84 -8.96 11.87 -0.91
N ASP A 85 -8.79 11.47 -2.17
CA ASP A 85 -9.88 11.06 -3.05
C ASP A 85 -10.65 9.86 -2.44
N GLN A 86 -9.89 8.86 -1.97
CA GLN A 86 -10.45 7.70 -1.28
C GLN A 86 -11.17 8.08 0.01
N LEU A 87 -10.70 9.08 0.76
CA LEU A 87 -11.25 9.46 2.06
C LEU A 87 -12.60 10.18 1.93
N ASP A 88 -12.84 10.84 0.80
CA ASP A 88 -14.07 11.59 0.54
C ASP A 88 -14.46 12.52 1.70
N VAL A 89 -13.56 13.45 2.02
CA VAL A 89 -13.78 14.46 3.07
C VAL A 89 -14.83 15.46 2.61
N ARG A 90 -15.77 15.77 3.51
CA ARG A 90 -16.79 16.80 3.31
C ARG A 90 -16.64 17.93 4.33
N PRO A 91 -17.05 19.17 3.99
CA PRO A 91 -17.04 20.27 4.92
C PRO A 91 -17.75 19.94 6.24
N GLY A 92 -17.16 20.33 7.37
CA GLY A 92 -17.72 20.11 8.70
C GLY A 92 -17.49 18.70 9.29
N GLN A 93 -16.83 17.79 8.58
CA GLN A 93 -16.48 16.47 9.11
C GLN A 93 -15.29 16.55 10.07
N ARG A 94 -15.35 15.73 11.13
CA ARG A 94 -14.25 15.54 12.06
C ARG A 94 -13.32 14.42 11.59
N ILE A 95 -12.03 14.71 11.54
CA ILE A 95 -11.02 13.84 10.96
C ILE A 95 -9.99 13.45 12.01
N LEU A 96 -9.64 12.18 12.05
CA LEU A 96 -8.43 11.68 12.70
C LEU A 96 -7.40 11.29 11.64
N GLU A 97 -6.22 11.86 11.72
CA GLU A 97 -5.03 11.41 10.99
C GLU A 97 -4.10 10.66 11.95
N ILE A 98 -3.62 9.49 11.52
CA ILE A 98 -2.58 8.72 12.20
C ILE A 98 -1.29 8.79 11.38
N GLY A 99 -0.27 9.46 11.92
CA GLY A 99 0.99 9.80 11.27
C GLY A 99 1.02 11.27 10.84
N ALA A 100 1.26 12.18 11.79
CA ALA A 100 1.30 13.61 11.49
C ALA A 100 2.43 13.96 10.50
N GLY A 101 3.57 13.29 10.59
CA GLY A 101 4.70 13.50 9.69
C GLY A 101 5.08 14.98 9.61
N THR A 102 5.00 15.57 8.43
CA THR A 102 5.35 16.99 8.24
C THR A 102 4.22 17.97 8.58
N GLY A 103 2.99 17.49 8.84
CA GLY A 103 1.79 18.31 8.95
C GLY A 103 1.17 18.72 7.60
N TYR A 104 1.79 18.33 6.46
CA TYR A 104 1.27 18.67 5.14
C TYR A 104 -0.13 18.09 4.90
N ASN A 105 -0.35 16.82 5.20
CA ASN A 105 -1.63 16.18 4.97
C ASN A 105 -2.70 16.70 5.94
N ALA A 106 -2.36 16.94 7.21
CA ALA A 106 -3.24 17.65 8.16
C ALA A 106 -3.71 19.03 7.64
N CYS A 107 -2.82 19.78 6.98
CA CYS A 107 -3.17 21.06 6.34
C CYS A 107 -4.19 20.89 5.20
N LEU A 108 -4.01 19.87 4.35
CA LEU A 108 -4.97 19.55 3.28
C LEU A 108 -6.33 19.15 3.87
N LEU A 109 -6.35 18.33 4.92
CA LEU A 109 -7.57 17.94 5.62
C LEU A 109 -8.28 19.15 6.26
N ALA A 110 -7.53 20.08 6.84
CA ALA A 110 -8.08 21.30 7.42
C ALA A 110 -8.78 22.18 6.36
N GLN A 111 -8.23 22.22 5.14
CA GLN A 111 -8.86 22.92 4.01
C GLN A 111 -10.12 22.20 3.52
N LEU A 112 -10.06 20.88 3.33
CA LEU A 112 -11.19 20.08 2.85
C LEU A 112 -12.38 20.10 3.81
N THR A 113 -12.12 20.10 5.13
CA THR A 113 -13.16 20.24 6.16
C THR A 113 -13.68 21.67 6.28
N GLY A 114 -12.93 22.65 5.78
CA GLY A 114 -13.17 24.08 5.96
C GLY A 114 -12.88 24.60 7.38
N ARG A 115 -12.37 23.75 8.28
CA ARG A 115 -12.16 24.07 9.70
C ARG A 115 -10.99 23.28 10.28
N ALA A 116 -9.91 23.98 10.61
CA ALA A 116 -8.71 23.38 11.20
C ALA A 116 -8.97 22.65 12.53
N ASP A 117 -9.87 23.16 13.37
CA ASP A 117 -10.21 22.59 14.68
C ASP A 117 -11.02 21.28 14.61
N LEU A 118 -11.40 20.84 13.40
CA LEU A 118 -12.01 19.52 13.17
C LEU A 118 -10.99 18.43 12.84
N VAL A 119 -9.71 18.79 12.70
CA VAL A 119 -8.63 17.84 12.37
C VAL A 119 -7.81 17.56 13.62
N THR A 120 -7.71 16.28 13.96
CA THR A 120 -6.74 15.77 14.93
C THR A 120 -5.71 14.93 14.20
N THR A 121 -4.43 15.17 14.43
CA THR A 121 -3.34 14.39 13.86
C THR A 121 -2.44 13.87 14.98
N VAL A 122 -2.12 12.58 14.94
CA VAL A 122 -1.37 11.87 16.00
C VAL A 122 -0.06 11.36 15.42
N ASP A 123 1.05 11.55 16.13
CA ASP A 123 2.34 10.92 15.81
C ASP A 123 3.05 10.50 17.10
N ILE A 124 3.82 9.42 17.04
CA ILE A 124 4.50 8.87 18.22
C ILE A 124 5.73 9.69 18.61
N ASP A 125 6.32 10.41 17.65
CA ASP A 125 7.57 11.13 17.84
C ASP A 125 7.34 12.60 18.23
N THR A 126 8.04 13.03 19.28
CA THR A 126 7.86 14.37 19.87
C THR A 126 8.44 15.47 18.97
N ASP A 127 9.54 15.19 18.24
CA ASP A 127 10.13 16.14 17.31
C ASP A 127 9.30 16.25 16.02
N VAL A 128 8.76 15.14 15.54
CA VAL A 128 7.82 15.13 14.40
C VAL A 128 6.58 15.97 14.70
N THR A 129 5.94 15.74 15.85
CA THR A 129 4.76 16.52 16.25
C THR A 129 5.06 18.00 16.46
N ARG A 130 6.20 18.34 17.07
CA ARG A 130 6.64 19.74 17.21
C ARG A 130 6.82 20.41 15.83
N HIS A 131 7.55 19.78 14.90
CA HIS A 131 7.76 20.34 13.56
C HIS A 131 6.44 20.48 12.78
N ALA A 132 5.54 19.50 12.87
CA ALA A 132 4.22 19.59 12.23
C ALA A 132 3.40 20.78 12.77
N ALA A 133 3.38 20.99 14.09
CA ALA A 133 2.67 22.11 14.70
C ALA A 133 3.26 23.48 14.31
N GLU A 134 4.58 23.59 14.22
CA GLU A 134 5.28 24.79 13.74
C GLU A 134 4.92 25.08 12.28
N ALA A 135 4.97 24.08 11.39
CA ALA A 135 4.65 24.22 9.97
C ALA A 135 3.17 24.58 9.75
N LEU A 136 2.25 23.94 10.49
CA LEU A 136 0.82 24.25 10.46
C LEU A 136 0.55 25.68 10.92
N SER A 137 1.19 26.13 12.01
CA SER A 137 1.06 27.52 12.48
C SER A 137 1.60 28.52 11.47
N ALA A 138 2.78 28.26 10.89
CA ALA A 138 3.40 29.13 9.88
C ALA A 138 2.59 29.25 8.58
N THR A 139 1.76 28.25 8.27
CA THR A 139 0.90 28.22 7.08
C THR A 139 -0.54 28.63 7.35
N GLY A 140 -0.88 29.08 8.57
CA GLY A 140 -2.21 29.58 8.93
C GLY A 140 -3.20 28.52 9.43
N TYR A 141 -2.74 27.29 9.66
CA TYR A 141 -3.53 26.14 10.11
C TYR A 141 -3.21 25.69 11.53
N GLY A 142 -2.75 26.60 12.39
CA GLY A 142 -2.44 26.32 13.81
C GLY A 142 -3.65 25.90 14.68
N GLY A 143 -4.86 25.88 14.12
CA GLY A 143 -6.05 25.33 14.77
C GLY A 143 -6.14 23.80 14.73
N VAL A 144 -5.31 23.13 13.93
CA VAL A 144 -5.22 21.66 13.90
C VAL A 144 -4.68 21.15 15.24
N HIS A 145 -5.31 20.10 15.77
CA HIS A 145 -4.86 19.45 17.00
C HIS A 145 -3.73 18.45 16.67
N VAL A 146 -2.49 18.81 17.01
CA VAL A 146 -1.32 17.93 16.86
C VAL A 146 -1.02 17.25 18.19
N ILE A 147 -1.09 15.92 18.22
CA ILE A 147 -1.00 15.11 19.44
C ILE A 147 0.21 14.18 19.36
N THR A 148 1.06 14.21 20.38
CA THR A 148 2.13 13.21 20.56
C THR A 148 1.56 11.99 21.28
N GLY A 149 1.56 10.83 20.63
CA GLY A 149 1.02 9.60 21.20
C GLY A 149 1.02 8.41 20.23
N ASP A 150 0.67 7.24 20.76
CA ASP A 150 0.55 6.03 19.96
C ASP A 150 -0.71 6.09 19.07
N GLY A 151 -0.49 6.15 17.76
CA GLY A 151 -1.54 6.16 16.75
C GLY A 151 -2.44 4.92 16.74
N ALA A 152 -1.97 3.77 17.24
CA ALA A 152 -2.80 2.57 17.38
C ALA A 152 -3.94 2.76 18.39
N LEU A 153 -3.77 3.69 19.35
CA LEU A 153 -4.78 4.04 20.35
C LEU A 153 -5.76 5.13 19.86
N GLY A 154 -5.49 5.74 18.70
CA GLY A 154 -6.23 6.89 18.19
C GLY A 154 -6.18 8.08 19.16
N TYR A 155 -7.26 8.86 19.19
CA TYR A 155 -7.42 9.95 20.15
C TYR A 155 -8.88 10.06 20.62
N PRO A 156 -9.25 9.39 21.72
CA PRO A 156 -10.65 9.25 22.12
C PRO A 156 -11.33 10.58 22.51
N ASP A 157 -10.57 11.58 22.96
CA ASP A 157 -11.12 12.84 23.49
C ASP A 157 -11.86 13.66 22.43
N HIS A 158 -11.54 13.49 21.14
CA HIS A 158 -12.27 14.15 20.04
C HIS A 158 -13.16 13.19 19.25
N ALA A 159 -13.23 11.91 19.64
CA ALA A 159 -14.14 10.96 19.01
C ALA A 159 -15.62 11.33 19.26
N PRO A 160 -16.56 10.87 18.40
CA PRO A 160 -16.34 10.07 17.21
C PRO A 160 -15.82 10.90 16.02
N TYR A 161 -15.17 10.22 15.09
CA TYR A 161 -14.63 10.77 13.84
C TYR A 161 -15.46 10.32 12.64
N ASP A 162 -15.81 11.25 11.75
CA ASP A 162 -16.48 10.93 10.48
C ASP A 162 -15.53 10.23 9.50
N ARG A 163 -14.24 10.56 9.61
CA ARG A 163 -13.16 10.04 8.79
C ARG A 163 -11.93 9.73 9.63
N ILE A 164 -11.29 8.60 9.33
CA ILE A 164 -9.98 8.27 9.84
C ILE A 164 -9.07 8.01 8.65
N ILE A 165 -7.89 8.62 8.61
CA ILE A 165 -6.86 8.37 7.60
C ILE A 165 -5.55 7.99 8.29
N VAL A 166 -4.92 6.93 7.80
CA VAL A 166 -3.67 6.40 8.37
C VAL A 166 -2.58 6.56 7.32
N THR A 167 -1.50 7.26 7.64
CA THR A 167 -0.38 7.57 6.73
C THR A 167 0.89 6.77 7.07
N VAL A 168 0.68 5.65 7.75
CA VAL A 168 1.65 4.60 8.08
C VAL A 168 1.00 3.24 7.79
N SER A 169 1.77 2.18 7.57
CA SER A 169 1.27 0.88 7.10
C SER A 169 1.05 -0.11 8.24
N PRO A 170 -0.19 -0.27 8.73
CA PRO A 170 -0.49 -1.27 9.74
C PRO A 170 -0.70 -2.66 9.11
N TRP A 171 -0.38 -3.70 9.89
CA TRP A 171 -0.70 -5.08 9.52
C TRP A 171 -2.17 -5.43 9.81
N ASP A 172 -2.78 -4.83 10.84
CA ASP A 172 -4.17 -5.02 11.24
C ASP A 172 -4.87 -3.68 11.51
N ILE A 173 -6.17 -3.67 11.79
CA ILE A 173 -6.95 -2.52 12.22
C ILE A 173 -7.08 -2.57 13.75
N PRO A 174 -6.39 -1.68 14.51
CA PRO A 174 -6.56 -1.56 15.95
C PRO A 174 -8.03 -1.36 16.37
N PRO A 175 -8.48 -1.99 17.46
CA PRO A 175 -9.85 -1.86 17.96
C PRO A 175 -10.25 -0.41 18.25
N ALA A 176 -9.28 0.43 18.64
CA ALA A 176 -9.50 1.84 18.94
C ALA A 176 -10.05 2.61 17.74
N TRP A 177 -9.56 2.33 16.52
CA TRP A 177 -10.01 3.03 15.32
C TRP A 177 -11.49 2.74 15.04
N ARG A 178 -11.93 1.48 15.16
CA ARG A 178 -13.35 1.11 15.03
C ARG A 178 -14.21 1.78 16.09
N LYS A 179 -13.76 1.77 17.35
CA LYS A 179 -14.50 2.37 18.47
C LYS A 179 -14.67 3.89 18.32
N GLN A 180 -13.69 4.54 17.70
CA GLN A 180 -13.67 5.99 17.52
C GLN A 180 -14.28 6.44 16.18
N LEU A 181 -14.54 5.52 15.25
CA LEU A 181 -15.21 5.82 13.99
C LEU A 181 -16.71 6.03 14.24
N ALA A 182 -17.27 7.10 13.68
CA ALA A 182 -18.72 7.34 13.69
C ALA A 182 -19.45 6.22 12.92
N PRO A 183 -20.73 5.92 13.24
CA PRO A 183 -21.54 5.01 12.45
C PRO A 183 -21.60 5.43 10.97
N GLY A 184 -21.30 4.51 10.05
CA GLY A 184 -21.20 4.82 8.62
C GLY A 184 -20.00 5.69 8.24
N GLY A 185 -19.07 5.92 9.19
CA GLY A 185 -17.82 6.61 8.98
C GLY A 185 -16.89 5.83 8.04
N ARG A 186 -15.85 6.52 7.58
CA ARG A 186 -14.92 5.98 6.58
C ARG A 186 -13.48 5.98 7.09
N LEU A 187 -12.81 4.84 6.94
CA LEU A 187 -11.41 4.63 7.28
C LEU A 187 -10.62 4.45 5.98
N VAL A 188 -9.55 5.21 5.79
CA VAL A 188 -8.56 4.96 4.73
C VAL A 188 -7.24 4.57 5.38
N ALA A 189 -6.76 3.37 5.10
CA ALA A 189 -5.51 2.87 5.67
C ALA A 189 -4.70 2.03 4.66
N PRO A 190 -3.36 2.19 4.58
CA PRO A 190 -2.48 1.36 3.78
C PRO A 190 -2.20 0.03 4.47
N LEU A 191 -3.16 -0.88 4.37
CA LEU A 191 -3.15 -2.19 5.03
C LEU A 191 -2.18 -3.17 4.37
N ARG A 192 -1.58 -4.04 5.19
CA ARG A 192 -0.71 -5.13 4.75
C ARG A 192 -1.33 -6.51 4.98
N TRP A 193 -1.23 -7.40 3.99
CA TRP A 193 -1.57 -8.81 4.12
C TRP A 193 -0.92 -9.60 2.99
N ARG A 194 -0.44 -10.82 3.25
CA ARG A 194 0.13 -11.73 2.25
C ARG A 194 1.19 -11.04 1.37
N GLY A 195 1.95 -10.14 2.00
CA GLY A 195 2.97 -9.30 1.37
C GLY A 195 2.47 -8.16 0.46
N GLN A 196 1.16 -7.98 0.29
CA GLN A 196 0.54 -6.81 -0.34
C GLN A 196 0.63 -5.59 0.59
N GLY A 197 0.72 -4.40 -0.02
CA GLY A 197 0.50 -3.11 0.64
C GLY A 197 -0.50 -2.31 -0.17
N ARG A 198 -1.68 -2.01 0.40
CA ARG A 198 -2.74 -1.31 -0.33
C ARG A 198 -3.46 -0.31 0.54
N SER A 199 -3.64 0.90 0.00
CA SER A 199 -4.57 1.87 0.58
C SER A 199 -5.99 1.39 0.35
N ALA A 200 -6.66 1.00 1.43
CA ALA A 200 -8.02 0.52 1.43
C ALA A 200 -8.96 1.59 1.97
N ALA A 201 -9.98 1.95 1.18
CA ALA A 201 -11.04 2.86 1.58
C ALA A 201 -12.23 2.06 2.08
N LEU A 202 -12.40 2.02 3.41
CA LEU A 202 -13.33 1.16 4.12
C LEU A 202 -14.48 1.98 4.72
N THR A 203 -15.72 1.60 4.45
CA THR A 203 -16.90 2.21 5.09
C THR A 203 -17.47 1.24 6.11
N ASP A 204 -17.83 1.73 7.30
CA ASP A 204 -18.54 0.92 8.29
C ASP A 204 -19.96 0.59 7.80
N ARG A 205 -20.28 -0.70 7.78
CA ARG A 205 -21.57 -1.28 7.39
C ARG A 205 -21.96 -2.27 8.49
N ASP A 206 -22.72 -1.79 9.45
CA ASP A 206 -23.23 -2.59 10.58
C ASP A 206 -22.11 -3.32 11.35
N GLY A 207 -20.98 -2.65 11.59
CA GLY A 207 -19.83 -3.19 12.31
C GLY A 207 -18.80 -3.92 11.44
N VAL A 208 -19.09 -4.10 10.14
CA VAL A 208 -18.16 -4.64 9.15
C VAL A 208 -17.60 -3.50 8.31
N LEU A 209 -16.27 -3.40 8.23
CA LEU A 209 -15.61 -2.43 7.37
C LEU A 209 -15.52 -3.00 5.95
N VAL A 210 -16.13 -2.34 4.97
CA VAL A 210 -16.22 -2.84 3.59
C VAL A 210 -15.53 -1.88 2.63
N SER A 211 -14.62 -2.40 1.80
CA SER A 211 -13.87 -1.57 0.86
C SER A 211 -14.63 -1.29 -0.42
N ASP A 212 -14.52 -0.07 -0.95
CA ASP A 212 -14.93 0.25 -2.33
C ASP A 212 -13.76 0.69 -3.23
N SER A 213 -12.55 0.81 -2.66
CA SER A 213 -11.32 1.15 -3.39
C SER A 213 -10.11 0.53 -2.73
N LEU A 214 -9.19 -0.01 -3.55
CA LEU A 214 -7.90 -0.56 -3.15
C LEU A 214 -6.80 -0.09 -4.12
N HIS A 215 -5.88 0.76 -3.66
CA HIS A 215 -4.73 1.21 -4.46
C HIS A 215 -3.43 0.58 -3.97
N LEU A 216 -2.62 0.05 -4.89
CA LEU A 216 -1.27 -0.41 -4.57
C LEU A 216 -0.44 0.75 -4.02
N CYS A 217 0.18 0.57 -2.87
CA CYS A 217 1.01 1.61 -2.25
C CYS A 217 2.10 1.01 -1.34
N GLY A 218 3.04 1.86 -0.94
CA GLY A 218 4.05 1.53 0.07
C GLY A 218 4.16 2.68 1.08
N PHE A 219 4.22 2.33 2.36
CA PHE A 219 4.32 3.26 3.48
C PHE A 219 5.33 2.73 4.50
N VAL A 220 5.87 3.63 5.34
CA VAL A 220 6.61 3.24 6.55
C VAL A 220 5.65 2.52 7.50
N TYR A 221 6.15 1.58 8.29
CA TYR A 221 5.28 0.74 9.14
C TYR A 221 4.79 1.50 10.36
N LEU A 222 3.55 1.21 10.78
CA LEU A 222 3.07 1.64 12.09
C LEU A 222 3.94 0.97 13.16
N LEU A 223 4.59 1.78 14.01
CA LEU A 223 5.41 1.26 15.11
C LEU A 223 4.49 0.72 16.23
N GLY A 224 4.82 -0.45 16.76
CA GLY A 224 4.05 -1.14 17.80
C GLY A 224 4.41 -2.62 17.90
N GLU A 225 3.84 -3.34 18.86
CA GLU A 225 4.19 -4.76 19.17
C GLU A 225 3.71 -5.78 18.11
N ASP A 226 2.76 -5.41 17.24
CA ASP A 226 2.07 -6.34 16.32
C ASP A 226 2.50 -6.23 14.85
N ASP A 227 3.81 -6.41 14.56
CA ASP A 227 4.21 -6.74 13.19
C ASP A 227 3.86 -8.21 12.91
N GLY A 228 2.70 -8.43 12.29
CA GLY A 228 2.17 -9.77 12.03
C GLY A 228 2.80 -10.49 10.82
N GLU A 229 3.91 -9.97 10.29
CA GLU A 229 4.73 -10.64 9.28
C GLU A 229 5.96 -11.30 9.94
N LEU A 230 6.29 -12.50 9.50
CA LEU A 230 7.50 -13.25 9.80
C LEU A 230 8.46 -13.12 8.62
N ALA A 231 9.76 -13.11 8.91
CA ALA A 231 10.79 -13.10 7.88
C ALA A 231 11.97 -13.96 8.28
N GLY A 232 12.59 -14.64 7.30
CA GLY A 232 13.79 -15.42 7.50
C GLY A 232 14.56 -15.65 6.20
N PRO A 233 15.90 -15.77 6.27
CA PRO A 233 16.70 -16.06 5.09
C PRO A 233 16.46 -17.49 4.62
N ILE A 234 16.43 -17.68 3.30
CA ILE A 234 16.35 -19.00 2.65
C ILE A 234 17.66 -19.38 1.93
N THR A 235 18.65 -18.48 1.94
CA THR A 235 20.03 -18.73 1.52
C THR A 235 20.99 -18.58 2.70
N ASP A 236 22.12 -19.29 2.67
CA ASP A 236 23.12 -19.26 3.75
C ASP A 236 23.81 -17.89 3.90
N ASP A 237 23.91 -17.14 2.80
CA ASP A 237 24.45 -15.78 2.77
C ASP A 237 23.42 -14.70 3.14
N GLU A 238 22.18 -15.10 3.45
CA GLU A 238 21.05 -14.26 3.83
C GLU A 238 20.60 -13.24 2.76
N ARG A 239 21.02 -13.45 1.50
CA ARG A 239 20.73 -12.52 0.40
C ARG A 239 19.37 -12.70 -0.24
N VAL A 240 18.71 -13.83 0.05
CA VAL A 240 17.30 -14.04 -0.25
C VAL A 240 16.54 -14.30 1.05
N THR A 241 15.56 -13.45 1.33
CA THR A 241 14.69 -13.54 2.50
C THR A 241 13.27 -13.84 2.06
N LEU A 242 12.62 -14.81 2.71
CA LEU A 242 11.20 -15.06 2.55
C LEU A 242 10.42 -14.37 3.67
N HIS A 243 9.25 -13.83 3.32
CA HIS A 243 8.32 -13.20 4.24
C HIS A 243 6.94 -13.84 4.12
N SER A 244 6.32 -14.16 5.25
CA SER A 244 4.96 -14.71 5.36
C SER A 244 4.22 -14.09 6.54
N ASP A 245 2.90 -14.03 6.50
CA ASP A 245 2.11 -13.62 7.67
C ASP A 245 2.07 -14.73 8.73
N ARG A 246 1.90 -14.33 10.00
CA ARG A 246 1.88 -15.25 11.16
C ARG A 246 0.74 -16.26 11.17
N ASP A 247 -0.35 -16.02 10.44
CA ASP A 247 -1.46 -16.96 10.32
C ASP A 247 -1.20 -18.06 9.28
N GLN A 248 -0.09 -18.00 8.55
CA GLN A 248 0.31 -19.01 7.58
C GLN A 248 1.12 -20.13 8.23
N ASP A 249 0.84 -21.37 7.81
CA ASP A 249 1.63 -22.55 8.14
C ASP A 249 2.84 -22.67 7.18
N ILE A 250 3.78 -21.73 7.29
CA ILE A 250 5.02 -21.71 6.49
C ILE A 250 6.22 -21.77 7.43
N ASP A 251 6.93 -22.90 7.42
CA ASP A 251 8.22 -23.03 8.10
C ASP A 251 9.34 -22.47 7.20
N ILE A 252 9.68 -21.20 7.41
CA ILE A 252 10.74 -20.51 6.65
C ILE A 252 12.10 -21.22 6.84
N ALA A 253 12.35 -21.82 8.01
CA ALA A 253 13.63 -22.49 8.27
C ALA A 253 13.77 -23.77 7.45
N ALA A 254 12.66 -24.49 7.21
CA ALA A 254 12.63 -25.67 6.35
C ALA A 254 12.95 -25.37 4.87
N LEU A 255 12.79 -24.11 4.44
CA LEU A 255 13.08 -23.66 3.07
C LEU A 255 14.54 -23.23 2.85
N ARG A 256 15.40 -23.26 3.87
CA ARG A 256 16.82 -22.92 3.73
C ARG A 256 17.54 -23.89 2.79
N GLY A 257 18.35 -23.34 1.89
CA GLY A 257 19.12 -24.10 0.89
C GLY A 257 18.28 -24.63 -0.27
N LEU A 258 16.98 -24.31 -0.31
CA LEU A 258 16.09 -24.76 -1.37
C LEU A 258 16.51 -24.20 -2.75
N LEU A 259 17.04 -22.98 -2.78
CA LEU A 259 17.51 -22.34 -4.02
C LEU A 259 18.76 -22.99 -4.63
N ASP A 260 19.49 -23.81 -3.85
CA ASP A 260 20.64 -24.60 -4.34
C ASP A 260 20.20 -25.86 -5.09
N GLN A 261 18.93 -26.24 -4.97
CA GLN A 261 18.36 -27.39 -5.68
C GLN A 261 18.09 -27.05 -7.16
N PRO A 262 18.03 -28.06 -8.05
CA PRO A 262 17.66 -27.84 -9.45
C PRO A 262 16.34 -27.09 -9.57
N ARG A 263 16.32 -26.06 -10.40
CA ARG A 263 15.11 -25.28 -10.68
C ARG A 263 14.32 -25.83 -11.84
N VAL A 264 13.00 -25.71 -11.74
CA VAL A 264 12.04 -25.93 -12.82
C VAL A 264 11.51 -24.58 -13.27
N THR A 265 11.31 -24.40 -14.57
CA THR A 265 10.74 -23.17 -15.13
C THR A 265 9.56 -23.50 -16.02
N ALA A 266 8.43 -22.84 -15.78
CA ALA A 266 7.23 -22.90 -16.61
C ALA A 266 6.91 -21.50 -17.15
N TRP A 267 6.36 -21.45 -18.36
CA TRP A 267 6.00 -20.20 -19.04
C TRP A 267 4.50 -20.17 -19.31
N SER A 268 3.85 -19.05 -18.97
CA SER A 268 2.39 -18.99 -18.98
C SER A 268 1.80 -18.81 -20.39
N GLY A 269 2.57 -18.29 -21.33
CA GLY A 269 2.09 -17.77 -22.61
C GLY A 269 1.43 -16.39 -22.53
N VAL A 270 1.32 -15.79 -21.34
CA VAL A 270 0.72 -14.46 -21.13
C VAL A 270 1.80 -13.39 -21.22
N THR A 271 1.58 -12.43 -22.10
CA THR A 271 2.47 -11.28 -22.30
C THR A 271 1.88 -10.00 -21.72
N LEU A 272 2.76 -9.15 -21.21
CA LEU A 272 2.47 -7.81 -20.71
C LEU A 272 3.16 -6.77 -21.57
N ALA A 273 2.53 -5.61 -21.70
CA ALA A 273 3.16 -4.42 -22.27
C ALA A 273 4.23 -3.85 -21.32
N ARG A 274 5.13 -3.01 -21.85
CA ARG A 274 6.32 -2.50 -21.13
C ARG A 274 6.05 -1.88 -19.76
N ASN A 275 4.91 -1.21 -19.59
CA ASN A 275 4.54 -0.48 -18.37
C ASN A 275 3.29 -1.08 -17.69
N GLU A 276 2.88 -2.27 -18.12
CA GLU A 276 1.72 -2.95 -17.57
C GLU A 276 2.08 -3.65 -16.26
N SER A 277 1.28 -3.42 -15.22
CA SER A 277 1.52 -3.99 -13.90
C SER A 277 1.13 -5.46 -13.83
N HIS A 278 1.99 -6.27 -13.22
CA HIS A 278 1.69 -7.67 -12.85
C HIS A 278 1.20 -7.81 -11.40
N ASP A 279 0.96 -6.72 -10.66
CA ASP A 279 0.52 -6.82 -9.25
C ASP A 279 -0.88 -7.44 -9.10
N GLY A 280 -1.72 -7.36 -10.14
CA GLY A 280 -3.07 -7.93 -10.11
C GLY A 280 -3.10 -9.44 -9.87
N ILE A 281 -2.12 -10.21 -10.37
CA ILE A 281 -2.05 -11.65 -10.10
C ILE A 281 -1.73 -11.93 -8.63
N TRP A 282 -0.86 -11.13 -8.01
CA TRP A 282 -0.56 -11.26 -6.58
C TRP A 282 -1.81 -10.97 -5.75
N LEU A 283 -2.47 -9.83 -5.97
CA LEU A 283 -3.72 -9.51 -5.29
C LEU A 283 -4.75 -10.64 -5.43
N ARG A 284 -4.93 -11.17 -6.64
CA ARG A 284 -5.89 -12.24 -6.90
C ARG A 284 -5.58 -13.49 -6.10
N LEU A 285 -4.31 -13.90 -6.04
CA LEU A 285 -3.91 -15.09 -5.30
C LEU A 285 -4.13 -14.95 -3.80
N THR A 286 -4.02 -13.75 -3.22
CA THR A 286 -4.32 -13.53 -1.79
C THR A 286 -5.75 -13.91 -1.40
N THR A 287 -6.67 -13.99 -2.38
CA THR A 287 -8.08 -14.34 -2.15
C THR A 287 -8.37 -15.83 -2.19
N THR A 288 -7.42 -16.65 -2.66
CA THR A 288 -7.66 -18.08 -2.97
C THR A 288 -6.58 -19.03 -2.47
N ASP A 289 -5.38 -18.54 -2.17
CA ASP A 289 -4.24 -19.39 -1.83
C ASP A 289 -3.53 -18.89 -0.56
N THR A 290 -3.53 -19.72 0.49
CA THR A 290 -2.87 -19.43 1.76
C THR A 290 -1.36 -19.58 1.71
N ARG A 291 -0.79 -20.12 0.63
CA ARG A 291 0.65 -20.27 0.43
C ARG A 291 1.31 -18.99 -0.09
N VAL A 292 0.53 -17.96 -0.42
CA VAL A 292 1.04 -16.69 -0.94
C VAL A 292 1.94 -16.02 0.09
N CYS A 293 3.20 -15.87 -0.28
CA CYS A 293 4.25 -15.23 0.49
C CYS A 293 5.03 -14.29 -0.43
N ARG A 294 6.12 -13.69 0.07
CA ARG A 294 7.00 -12.87 -0.78
C ARG A 294 8.48 -13.07 -0.54
N LEU A 295 9.26 -12.81 -1.59
CA LEU A 295 10.72 -12.78 -1.51
C LEU A 295 11.24 -11.35 -1.51
N LYS A 296 12.29 -11.12 -0.72
CA LYS A 296 13.26 -10.04 -0.87
C LYS A 296 14.53 -10.64 -1.45
N VAL A 297 14.97 -10.14 -2.59
CA VAL A 297 16.20 -10.58 -3.27
C VAL A 297 17.13 -9.38 -3.35
N LEU A 298 18.33 -9.49 -2.78
CA LEU A 298 19.31 -8.41 -2.88
C LEU A 298 19.80 -8.23 -4.33
N PRO A 299 20.10 -7.00 -4.77
CA PRO A 299 20.36 -6.69 -6.19
C PRO A 299 21.53 -7.44 -6.83
N ASP A 300 22.46 -7.93 -6.02
CA ASP A 300 23.67 -8.60 -6.46
C ASP A 300 23.53 -10.13 -6.51
N VAL A 301 22.38 -10.70 -6.11
CA VAL A 301 22.08 -12.14 -6.24
C VAL A 301 22.08 -12.51 -7.73
N PRO A 302 22.87 -13.52 -8.16
CA PRO A 302 22.89 -13.94 -9.56
C PRO A 302 21.53 -14.49 -10.00
N PRO A 303 21.06 -14.19 -11.24
CA PRO A 303 19.84 -14.78 -11.80
C PRO A 303 19.88 -16.32 -11.83
N GLU A 304 21.07 -16.93 -11.81
CA GLU A 304 21.22 -18.38 -11.71
C GLU A 304 20.70 -18.95 -10.39
N VAL A 305 20.76 -18.15 -9.31
CA VAL A 305 20.31 -18.50 -7.97
C VAL A 305 18.83 -18.15 -7.78
N CYS A 306 18.43 -16.92 -8.10
CA CYS A 306 17.06 -16.45 -7.95
C CYS A 306 16.75 -15.36 -8.99
N ASP A 307 15.80 -15.61 -9.90
CA ASP A 307 15.47 -14.69 -11.01
C ASP A 307 13.96 -14.36 -11.06
N PRO A 308 13.44 -13.62 -10.07
CA PRO A 308 12.05 -13.22 -10.06
C PRO A 308 11.81 -11.98 -10.96
N VAL A 309 10.54 -11.67 -11.24
CA VAL A 309 10.12 -10.40 -11.89
C VAL A 309 10.83 -9.17 -11.29
N PRO A 310 11.13 -8.05 -12.01
CA PRO A 310 11.80 -6.82 -11.48
C PRO A 310 11.00 -5.98 -10.45
N GLY A 311 11.65 -5.22 -9.55
CA GLY A 311 11.04 -4.56 -8.35
C GLY A 311 11.66 -4.91 -6.97
N TRP A 312 11.00 -4.56 -5.86
CA TRP A 312 11.55 -4.75 -4.50
C TRP A 312 11.02 -5.99 -3.77
N TRP A 313 9.74 -6.32 -3.99
CA TRP A 313 9.05 -7.47 -3.40
C TRP A 313 8.51 -8.38 -4.49
N ARG A 314 8.54 -9.69 -4.26
CA ARG A 314 8.23 -10.72 -5.27
C ARG A 314 7.16 -11.66 -4.79
N LEU A 315 6.08 -11.80 -5.55
CA LEU A 315 5.10 -12.87 -5.33
C LEU A 315 5.80 -14.24 -5.38
N ALA A 316 5.60 -15.02 -4.33
CA ALA A 316 5.97 -16.42 -4.25
C ALA A 316 4.84 -17.26 -3.62
N LEU A 317 4.91 -18.56 -3.85
CA LEU A 317 4.10 -19.59 -3.19
C LEU A 317 5.06 -20.52 -2.47
N ALA A 318 4.92 -20.67 -1.16
CA ALA A 318 5.66 -21.64 -0.37
C ALA A 318 4.73 -22.77 0.08
N ASP A 319 5.08 -23.99 -0.27
CA ASP A 319 4.35 -25.20 0.06
C ASP A 319 5.30 -26.23 0.68
N SER A 320 5.34 -26.27 2.02
CA SER A 320 6.20 -27.17 2.79
C SER A 320 7.68 -27.08 2.41
N ASP A 321 8.18 -27.97 1.55
CA ASP A 321 9.58 -28.07 1.08
C ASP A 321 9.76 -27.60 -0.37
N THR A 322 8.75 -26.93 -0.93
CA THR A 322 8.71 -26.47 -2.32
C THR A 322 8.39 -24.97 -2.37
N LEU A 323 9.09 -24.24 -3.24
CA LEU A 323 8.91 -22.81 -3.46
C LEU A 323 8.74 -22.56 -4.95
N ALA A 324 7.78 -21.71 -5.33
CA ALA A 324 7.69 -21.16 -6.67
C ALA A 324 7.50 -19.65 -6.62
N TYR A 325 8.07 -18.92 -7.57
CA TYR A 325 7.96 -17.46 -7.65
C TYR A 325 7.80 -17.00 -9.09
N LEU A 326 7.18 -15.83 -9.28
CA LEU A 326 6.98 -15.27 -10.61
C LEU A 326 8.32 -14.85 -11.23
N THR A 327 8.54 -15.22 -12.49
CA THR A 327 9.65 -14.77 -13.33
C THR A 327 9.12 -14.10 -14.61
N VAL A 328 10.00 -13.49 -15.38
CA VAL A 328 9.66 -12.85 -16.66
C VAL A 328 10.76 -13.04 -17.69
N ARG A 329 10.38 -13.19 -18.95
CA ARG A 329 11.33 -13.11 -20.08
C ARG A 329 10.86 -12.10 -21.11
N ARG A 330 11.84 -11.53 -21.82
CA ARG A 330 11.56 -10.69 -22.98
C ARG A 330 11.07 -11.56 -24.14
N VAL A 331 10.00 -11.12 -24.80
CA VAL A 331 9.49 -11.70 -26.04
C VAL A 331 9.37 -10.59 -27.08
N ASP A 332 10.09 -10.72 -28.18
CA ASP A 332 10.00 -9.78 -29.31
C ASP A 332 8.94 -10.30 -30.28
N SER A 333 7.88 -9.52 -30.49
CA SER A 333 6.81 -9.83 -31.45
C SER A 333 6.52 -8.60 -32.31
N GLY A 334 6.75 -8.69 -33.61
CA GLY A 334 6.38 -7.62 -34.56
C GLY A 334 7.07 -6.26 -34.37
N GLY A 335 8.21 -6.22 -33.67
CA GLY A 335 8.92 -4.96 -33.35
C GLY A 335 8.50 -4.31 -32.03
N GLU A 336 7.50 -4.87 -31.35
CA GLU A 336 7.12 -4.49 -29.99
C GLU A 336 7.76 -5.43 -28.96
N VAL A 337 8.21 -4.83 -27.86
CA VAL A 337 8.86 -5.54 -26.76
C VAL A 337 7.82 -5.88 -25.73
N HIS A 338 7.54 -7.17 -25.58
CA HIS A 338 6.67 -7.68 -24.54
C HIS A 338 7.46 -8.44 -23.48
N ALA A 339 6.82 -8.59 -22.33
CA ALA A 339 7.33 -9.36 -21.21
C ALA A 339 6.39 -10.54 -20.96
N GLU A 340 6.86 -11.77 -21.13
CA GLU A 340 6.07 -12.97 -20.83
C GLU A 340 6.28 -13.37 -19.38
N LEU A 341 5.17 -13.54 -18.64
CA LEU A 341 5.21 -14.04 -17.27
C LEU A 341 5.41 -15.56 -17.23
N GLY A 342 6.20 -16.01 -16.27
CA GLY A 342 6.43 -17.42 -15.97
C GLY A 342 6.56 -17.67 -14.48
N ALA A 343 6.93 -18.90 -14.13
CA ALA A 343 7.25 -19.30 -12.78
C ALA A 343 8.57 -20.06 -12.76
N ILE A 344 9.41 -19.79 -11.76
CA ILE A 344 10.55 -20.64 -11.41
C ILE A 344 10.23 -21.29 -10.07
N GLY A 345 10.55 -22.56 -9.92
CA GLY A 345 10.34 -23.28 -8.67
C GLY A 345 11.47 -24.23 -8.34
N HIS A 346 11.59 -24.52 -7.05
CA HIS A 346 12.61 -25.37 -6.43
C HIS A 346 11.92 -26.32 -5.45
N GLY A 347 12.47 -27.52 -5.28
CA GLY A 347 11.92 -28.55 -4.38
C GLY A 347 11.16 -29.67 -5.11
N PRO A 348 10.72 -30.70 -4.37
CA PRO A 348 10.17 -31.92 -4.93
C PRO A 348 8.92 -31.73 -5.80
N ALA A 349 8.07 -30.76 -5.47
CA ALA A 349 6.83 -30.47 -6.20
C ALA A 349 6.95 -29.22 -7.12
N ALA A 350 8.17 -28.83 -7.49
CA ALA A 350 8.40 -27.66 -8.33
C ALA A 350 7.69 -27.72 -9.70
N PRO A 351 7.63 -28.87 -10.42
CA PRO A 351 6.86 -28.96 -11.67
C PRO A 351 5.38 -28.63 -11.47
N GLU A 352 4.75 -29.16 -10.43
CA GLU A 352 3.33 -28.95 -10.13
C GLU A 352 3.06 -27.51 -9.70
N LEU A 353 3.89 -26.95 -8.82
CA LEU A 353 3.68 -25.61 -8.28
C LEU A 353 3.95 -24.49 -9.31
N THR A 354 4.95 -24.67 -10.18
CA THR A 354 5.22 -23.73 -11.27
C THR A 354 4.10 -23.73 -12.31
N GLU A 355 3.61 -24.90 -12.70
CA GLU A 355 2.48 -25.02 -13.61
C GLU A 355 1.20 -24.46 -13.00
N TYR A 356 0.94 -24.71 -11.70
CA TYR A 356 -0.15 -24.07 -10.96
C TYR A 356 -0.06 -22.54 -11.04
N LEU A 357 1.10 -21.95 -10.74
CA LEU A 357 1.27 -20.49 -10.81
C LEU A 357 1.04 -19.95 -12.23
N CYS A 358 1.51 -20.65 -13.27
CA CYS A 358 1.22 -20.30 -14.66
C CYS A 358 -0.27 -20.41 -15.01
N GLN A 359 -1.01 -21.38 -14.46
CA GLN A 359 -2.46 -21.46 -14.62
C GLN A 359 -3.16 -20.26 -13.99
N GLN A 360 -2.69 -19.80 -12.83
CA GLN A 360 -3.25 -18.62 -12.17
C GLN A 360 -2.98 -17.34 -12.96
N VAL A 361 -1.79 -17.21 -13.56
CA VAL A 361 -1.48 -16.13 -14.51
C VAL A 361 -2.43 -16.16 -15.71
N ARG A 362 -2.66 -17.33 -16.31
CA ARG A 362 -3.62 -17.48 -17.43
C ARG A 362 -5.06 -17.14 -17.04
N ALA A 363 -5.48 -17.51 -15.82
CA ALA A 363 -6.82 -17.22 -15.31
C ALA A 363 -7.01 -15.72 -15.00
N TRP A 364 -5.96 -15.05 -14.54
CA TRP A 364 -5.97 -13.60 -14.28
C TRP A 364 -6.00 -12.78 -15.57
N ALA A 365 -5.33 -13.24 -16.63
CA ALA A 365 -5.05 -12.42 -17.80
C ALA A 365 -6.29 -11.76 -18.45
N PRO A 366 -7.42 -12.46 -18.71
CA PRO A 366 -8.54 -11.86 -19.43
C PRO A 366 -9.24 -10.69 -18.71
N GLY A 367 -9.19 -10.61 -17.37
CA GLY A 367 -9.90 -9.61 -16.55
C GLY A 367 -8.99 -8.61 -15.82
N ARG A 368 -7.68 -8.65 -16.09
CA ARG A 368 -6.64 -8.02 -15.27
C ARG A 368 -6.72 -6.50 -15.10
N GLU A 369 -7.44 -5.79 -15.96
CA GLU A 369 -7.63 -4.33 -15.89
C GLU A 369 -8.90 -3.91 -15.14
N GLN A 370 -9.83 -4.85 -14.88
CA GLN A 370 -11.20 -4.52 -14.44
C GLN A 370 -11.54 -5.08 -13.06
N ASP A 371 -10.78 -6.07 -12.59
CA ASP A 371 -11.11 -6.82 -11.38
C ASP A 371 -10.31 -6.32 -10.17
N THR A 372 -10.99 -5.61 -9.25
CA THR A 372 -10.49 -5.32 -7.91
C THR A 372 -11.40 -6.01 -6.88
N PRO A 373 -10.86 -6.80 -5.93
CA PRO A 373 -11.68 -7.48 -4.95
C PRO A 373 -12.24 -6.50 -3.94
N THR A 374 -13.38 -6.86 -3.34
CA THR A 374 -13.87 -6.22 -2.14
C THR A 374 -13.20 -6.85 -0.92
N LEU A 375 -12.49 -6.04 -0.14
CA LEU A 375 -12.01 -6.37 1.19
C LEU A 375 -13.12 -6.09 2.21
N ARG A 376 -13.50 -7.11 2.97
CA ARG A 376 -14.34 -7.01 4.17
C ARG A 376 -13.50 -7.29 5.39
N VAL A 377 -13.57 -6.41 6.37
CA VAL A 377 -12.81 -6.52 7.62
C VAL A 377 -13.76 -6.62 8.80
N TYR A 378 -13.85 -7.83 9.34
CA TYR A 378 -14.67 -8.20 10.48
C TYR A 378 -13.87 -8.09 11.79
N PRO A 379 -14.51 -7.90 12.95
CA PRO A 379 -13.86 -8.08 14.25
C PRO A 379 -13.30 -9.51 14.42
N ALA A 380 -12.17 -9.66 15.13
CA ALA A 380 -11.52 -10.97 15.38
C ALA A 380 -12.46 -12.05 15.94
N GLY A 381 -13.43 -11.67 16.78
CA GLY A 381 -14.39 -12.60 17.39
C GLY A 381 -15.52 -13.09 16.47
N THR A 382 -15.56 -12.65 15.21
CA THR A 382 -16.66 -13.00 14.28
C THR A 382 -16.63 -14.50 13.95
N PRO A 383 -17.73 -15.25 14.17
CA PRO A 383 -17.80 -16.68 13.89
C PRO A 383 -17.53 -17.00 12.42
N ALA A 384 -16.85 -18.13 12.16
CA ALA A 384 -16.55 -18.55 10.78
C ALA A 384 -17.82 -18.78 9.92
N SER A 385 -18.96 -19.10 10.55
CA SER A 385 -20.25 -19.25 9.88
C SER A 385 -20.82 -17.95 9.28
N GLU A 386 -20.32 -16.79 9.72
CA GLU A 386 -20.73 -15.47 9.23
C GLU A 386 -19.81 -14.94 8.12
N LEU A 387 -18.72 -15.67 7.82
CA LEU A 387 -17.72 -15.30 6.82
C LEU A 387 -17.95 -16.08 5.54
N THR A 388 -17.83 -15.42 4.39
CA THR A 388 -17.99 -16.05 3.07
C THR A 388 -16.69 -15.96 2.28
N GLY A 389 -15.98 -17.07 2.17
CA GLY A 389 -14.72 -17.18 1.44
C GLY A 389 -13.51 -17.41 2.35
N PRO A 390 -12.30 -17.51 1.77
CA PRO A 390 -11.06 -17.65 2.52
C PRO A 390 -10.84 -16.47 3.47
N VAL A 391 -10.37 -16.79 4.68
CA VAL A 391 -10.16 -15.83 5.77
C VAL A 391 -8.67 -15.65 5.99
N ILE A 392 -8.24 -14.41 6.16
CA ILE A 392 -6.92 -14.07 6.68
C ILE A 392 -7.14 -13.61 8.11
N ASP A 393 -6.69 -14.42 9.06
CA ASP A 393 -6.88 -14.17 10.48
C ASP A 393 -5.77 -13.23 11.00
N LYS A 394 -6.18 -12.20 11.74
CA LYS A 394 -5.28 -11.23 12.37
C LYS A 394 -5.59 -11.10 13.86
N ALA A 395 -4.81 -10.30 14.58
CA ALA A 395 -4.91 -10.18 16.04
C ALA A 395 -6.24 -9.55 16.50
N HIS A 396 -6.77 -8.61 15.73
CA HIS A 396 -7.94 -7.79 16.03
C HIS A 396 -9.02 -7.88 14.97
N SER A 397 -8.69 -8.39 13.78
CA SER A 397 -9.62 -8.50 12.67
C SER A 397 -9.56 -9.85 11.95
N ARG A 398 -10.60 -10.13 11.16
CA ARG A 398 -10.64 -11.19 10.15
C ARG A 398 -10.87 -10.55 8.79
N PHE A 399 -9.95 -10.75 7.86
CA PHE A 399 -10.01 -10.18 6.51
C PHE A 399 -10.61 -11.21 5.56
N VAL A 400 -11.56 -10.80 4.73
CA VAL A 400 -12.14 -11.62 3.66
C VAL A 400 -12.11 -10.80 2.38
N LEU A 401 -11.46 -11.34 1.35
CA LEU A 401 -11.39 -10.71 0.04
C LEU A 401 -12.20 -11.52 -0.97
N THR A 402 -13.11 -10.86 -1.68
CA THR A 402 -13.95 -11.49 -2.70
C THR A 402 -13.91 -10.72 -4.01
N TYR A 403 -13.78 -11.43 -5.12
CA TYR A 403 -14.11 -10.86 -6.43
C TYR A 403 -15.60 -11.07 -6.66
N ASP A 404 -16.35 -9.98 -6.76
CA ASP A 404 -17.74 -10.07 -7.17
C ASP A 404 -17.75 -10.46 -8.65
N HIS A 405 -18.08 -11.71 -8.96
CA HIS A 405 -18.39 -12.08 -10.33
C HIS A 405 -19.61 -11.29 -10.78
N ARG A 406 -19.41 -10.15 -11.46
CA ARG A 406 -20.48 -9.57 -12.26
C ARG A 406 -20.80 -10.60 -13.34
N SER A 407 -21.83 -11.43 -13.13
CA SER A 407 -22.44 -12.15 -14.23
C SER A 407 -22.76 -11.11 -15.30
N PRO A 408 -22.30 -11.27 -16.56
CA PRO A 408 -22.80 -10.42 -17.62
C PRO A 408 -24.32 -10.57 -17.59
N ALA A 409 -25.02 -9.46 -17.44
CA ALA A 409 -26.48 -9.45 -17.53
C ALA A 409 -26.83 -10.19 -18.83
N LEU A 410 -27.48 -11.35 -18.69
CA LEU A 410 -28.13 -12.00 -19.80
C LEU A 410 -29.12 -10.97 -20.32
N GLY A 411 -28.80 -10.37 -21.47
CA GLY A 411 -29.73 -9.51 -22.19
C GLY A 411 -30.95 -10.36 -22.52
N GLU A 412 -32.04 -10.10 -21.82
CA GLU A 412 -33.37 -10.55 -22.25
C GLU A 412 -33.82 -9.64 -23.39
N GLY A 413 -34.21 -10.25 -24.52
CA GLY A 413 -35.08 -9.66 -25.54
C GLY A 413 -34.42 -9.31 -26.86
#